data_AF-Q3TR46-F1
#
_entry.id   AF-Q3TR46-F1
#
_cell.length_a   1.000
_cell.length_b   1.000
_cell.length_c   1.000
_cell.angle_alpha   90.00
_cell.angle_beta   90.00
_cell.angle_gamma   90.00
#
_symmetry.space_group_name_H-M   'P 1'
#
loop_
_entity.id
_entity.type
_entity.pdbx_description
1 polymer ?
#
loop_
_entity_poly.entity_id
_entity_poly.type
_entity_poly.pdbx_seq_one_letter_code
_entity_poly.pdbx_strand_id
1 'polypeptide(L)'
;MSRPPPTGKMPGAPETAPGDGAGAGRQRKLEALIRDPRSPINVESLLDGLNSLVLDLDFPALRKNKNIDNFLNRYEKIVKKIRGLQMKAEDYDVVKVIGRGAFGEVQLVRHKASQKVYAMKLLSKFEMIKRSDSAFFWEERDIMAFANSPWVVQLFCAFQDDRYLYMVMEYMPGGDLVNLMSNYDVPEKWAKFYTAEVVLALDAIHSMGLIHRDVKPDNMLLDKHGHLKLADFGTCMKMDETGMVHCDTAVGTPDYISPEVLKSQGGDGYYGRECDWWSVGVFLFEMLVGDTPFYADSLVGTYSKIMDHKNSLCFPEDTEISKHAKNLICAFLTDREVRLGRNGVEEIKQHPFFKNDQWNWDNIRETAAPVVPELSSDIDSSNFDDIEDDKGDVETFPIPKAFVGNQLPFIGFTYFRENLLLSDSPPCRENDAIQT
;
A
#
# COMPACT_ATOMS: atom_id res chain seq x y z
N MET A 1 -83.28 -23.27 22.71
CA MET A 1 -82.48 -22.54 21.70
C MET A 1 -81.02 -22.80 21.98
N SER A 2 -80.42 -23.66 21.17
CA SER A 2 -79.16 -24.35 21.45
C SER A 2 -77.99 -23.63 20.77
N ARG A 3 -76.87 -23.51 21.51
CA ARG A 3 -75.63 -22.80 21.12
C ARG A 3 -74.89 -23.50 19.96
N PRO A 4 -74.16 -22.75 19.10
CA PRO A 4 -73.17 -23.31 18.17
C PRO A 4 -71.78 -23.56 18.84
N PRO A 5 -70.88 -24.32 18.18
CA PRO A 5 -69.77 -25.10 18.78
C PRO A 5 -68.42 -24.34 18.86
N PRO A 6 -67.36 -24.93 19.46
CA PRO A 6 -66.14 -24.22 19.85
C PRO A 6 -65.08 -24.18 18.73
N THR A 7 -64.35 -23.07 18.64
CA THR A 7 -63.13 -22.97 17.82
C THR A 7 -61.89 -23.19 18.68
N GLY A 8 -60.96 -23.99 18.15
CA GLY A 8 -59.88 -24.65 18.87
C GLY A 8 -58.76 -23.75 19.40
N LYS A 9 -58.07 -24.25 20.42
CA LYS A 9 -56.78 -23.76 20.93
C LYS A 9 -55.66 -24.09 19.94
N MET A 10 -54.85 -23.10 19.57
CA MET A 10 -53.47 -23.30 19.12
C MET A 10 -52.49 -22.99 20.28
N PRO A 11 -51.33 -23.66 20.32
CA PRO A 11 -50.40 -23.61 21.45
C PRO A 11 -49.67 -22.26 21.53
N GLY A 12 -49.38 -21.84 22.76
CA GLY A 12 -48.73 -20.57 23.07
C GLY A 12 -47.40 -20.39 22.35
N ALA A 13 -47.18 -19.16 21.88
CA ALA A 13 -45.86 -18.69 21.48
C ALA A 13 -44.87 -18.88 22.64
N PRO A 14 -43.58 -19.16 22.37
CA PRO A 14 -42.60 -19.27 23.43
C PRO A 14 -42.47 -17.93 24.16
N GLU A 15 -42.58 -17.96 25.48
CA GLU A 15 -42.27 -16.83 26.35
C GLU A 15 -40.87 -16.32 26.01
N THR A 16 -40.79 -15.07 25.55
CA THR A 16 -39.53 -14.35 25.39
C THR A 16 -38.86 -14.24 26.76
N ALA A 17 -37.63 -14.74 26.86
CA ALA A 17 -36.83 -14.69 28.09
C ALA A 17 -36.78 -13.24 28.65
N PRO A 18 -36.98 -13.04 29.96
CA PRO A 18 -36.97 -11.72 30.58
C PRO A 18 -35.52 -11.28 30.79
N GLY A 19 -35.01 -10.36 29.97
CA GLY A 19 -33.65 -9.83 30.16
C GLY A 19 -33.19 -8.74 29.19
N ASP A 20 -33.73 -8.67 27.97
CA ASP A 20 -33.24 -7.68 26.99
C ASP A 20 -34.00 -6.36 27.09
N GLY A 21 -33.49 -5.46 27.95
CA GLY A 21 -33.93 -4.07 28.01
C GLY A 21 -33.83 -3.37 26.64
N ALA A 22 -34.70 -2.39 26.40
CA ALA A 22 -34.95 -1.74 25.09
C ALA A 22 -33.74 -1.10 24.36
N GLY A 23 -32.52 -1.18 24.90
CA GLY A 23 -31.27 -0.73 24.29
C GLY A 23 -30.22 -1.83 24.03
N ALA A 24 -30.39 -3.05 24.57
CA ALA A 24 -29.36 -4.09 24.54
C ALA A 24 -28.96 -4.48 23.11
N GLY A 25 -29.94 -4.59 22.20
CA GLY A 25 -29.67 -4.89 20.79
C GLY A 25 -28.98 -3.75 20.04
N ARG A 26 -29.20 -2.48 20.41
CA ARG A 26 -28.52 -1.33 19.80
C ARG A 26 -27.08 -1.21 20.31
N GLN A 27 -26.88 -1.41 21.61
CA GLN A 27 -25.57 -1.36 22.23
C GLN A 27 -24.65 -2.44 21.65
N ARG A 28 -25.10 -3.69 21.54
CA ARG A 28 -24.32 -4.78 20.92
C ARG A 28 -23.89 -4.47 19.49
N LYS A 29 -24.79 -3.86 18.69
CA LYS A 29 -24.46 -3.42 17.32
C LYS A 29 -23.38 -2.33 17.31
N LEU A 30 -23.49 -1.35 18.20
CA LEU A 30 -22.50 -0.27 18.29
C LEU A 30 -21.14 -0.79 18.77
N GLU A 31 -21.13 -1.67 19.78
CA GLU A 31 -19.89 -2.30 20.27
C GLU A 31 -19.20 -3.14 19.19
N ALA A 32 -19.97 -3.86 18.36
CA ALA A 32 -19.42 -4.59 17.22
C ALA A 32 -18.73 -3.66 16.22
N LEU A 33 -19.35 -2.50 15.90
CA LEU A 33 -18.75 -1.50 15.00
C LEU A 33 -17.50 -0.83 15.59
N ILE A 34 -17.41 -0.66 16.91
CA ILE A 34 -16.25 -0.05 17.57
C ILE A 34 -15.08 -1.05 17.68
N ARG A 35 -15.37 -2.35 17.75
CA ARG A 35 -14.35 -3.41 17.85
C ARG A 35 -13.78 -3.83 16.49
N ASP A 36 -14.51 -3.61 15.41
CA ASP A 36 -14.05 -3.95 14.06
C ASP A 36 -12.86 -3.05 13.66
N PRO A 37 -11.66 -3.59 13.45
CA PRO A 37 -10.48 -2.80 13.09
C PRO A 37 -10.58 -2.14 11.70
N ARG A 38 -11.48 -2.61 10.83
CA ARG A 38 -11.75 -1.98 9.52
C ARG A 38 -12.86 -0.94 9.57
N SER A 39 -13.50 -0.77 10.73
CA SER A 39 -14.56 0.21 10.91
C SER A 39 -13.98 1.63 11.02
N PRO A 40 -14.62 2.62 10.38
CA PRO A 40 -14.21 4.03 10.50
C PRO A 40 -14.45 4.61 11.91
N ILE A 41 -15.19 3.91 12.77
CA ILE A 41 -15.51 4.33 14.13
C ILE A 41 -14.92 3.40 15.20
N ASN A 42 -13.84 2.69 14.85
CA ASN A 42 -13.07 1.96 15.84
C ASN A 42 -12.46 2.91 16.90
N VAL A 43 -11.96 2.35 18.00
CA VAL A 43 -11.44 3.16 19.12
C VAL A 43 -10.32 4.12 18.69
N GLU A 44 -9.40 3.68 17.84
CA GLU A 44 -8.28 4.51 17.36
C GLU A 44 -8.80 5.69 16.53
N SER A 45 -9.77 5.46 15.64
CA SER A 45 -10.39 6.53 14.85
C SER A 45 -11.15 7.55 15.70
N LEU A 46 -11.81 7.10 16.77
CA LEU A 46 -12.48 7.99 17.72
C LEU A 46 -11.48 8.85 18.51
N LEU A 47 -10.33 8.28 18.88
CA LEU A 47 -9.24 8.99 19.53
C LEU A 47 -8.56 9.99 18.58
N ASP A 48 -8.33 9.61 17.32
CA ASP A 48 -7.88 10.52 16.27
C ASP A 48 -8.82 11.72 16.15
N GLY A 49 -10.15 11.48 16.12
CA GLY A 49 -11.15 12.54 16.04
C GLY A 49 -11.04 13.55 17.19
N LEU A 50 -10.85 13.08 18.43
CA LEU A 50 -10.65 13.95 19.58
C LEU A 50 -9.31 14.70 19.53
N ASN A 51 -8.23 14.01 19.13
CA ASN A 51 -6.89 14.59 18.99
C ASN A 51 -6.87 15.71 17.93
N SER A 52 -7.38 15.44 16.73
CA SER A 52 -7.47 16.37 15.61
C SER A 52 -8.33 17.58 15.96
N LEU A 53 -9.47 17.37 16.63
CA LEU A 53 -10.33 18.47 17.05
C LEU A 53 -9.64 19.40 18.04
N VAL A 54 -8.84 18.87 18.98
CA VAL A 54 -8.04 19.71 19.89
C VAL A 54 -6.94 20.45 19.12
N LEU A 55 -6.23 19.79 18.20
CA LEU A 55 -5.17 20.42 17.39
C LEU A 55 -5.69 21.59 16.55
N ASP A 56 -6.82 21.42 15.85
CA ASP A 56 -7.36 22.46 14.97
C ASP A 56 -8.03 23.63 15.72
N LEU A 57 -8.31 23.46 17.02
CA LEU A 57 -8.98 24.47 17.84
C LEU A 57 -8.03 25.25 18.77
N ASP A 58 -6.88 24.68 19.13
CA ASP A 58 -5.96 25.24 20.13
C ASP A 58 -5.09 26.39 19.59
N PHE A 59 -5.75 27.44 19.11
CA PHE A 59 -5.09 28.66 18.64
C PHE A 59 -5.64 29.91 19.36
N PRO A 60 -4.81 30.92 19.64
CA PRO A 60 -5.24 32.12 20.38
C PRO A 60 -6.42 32.85 19.74
N ALA A 61 -6.51 32.86 18.41
CA ALA A 61 -7.63 33.49 17.70
C ALA A 61 -8.95 32.73 17.89
N LEU A 62 -8.91 31.39 17.87
CA LEU A 62 -10.08 30.53 18.01
C LEU A 62 -10.56 30.43 19.46
N ARG A 63 -9.64 30.45 20.44
CA ARG A 63 -9.96 30.49 21.88
C ARG A 63 -10.75 31.73 22.32
N LYS A 64 -10.87 32.77 21.49
CA LYS A 64 -11.80 33.89 21.76
C LYS A 64 -13.27 33.46 21.77
N ASN A 65 -13.60 32.36 21.10
CA ASN A 65 -14.92 31.76 21.18
C ASN A 65 -15.08 30.97 22.48
N LYS A 66 -16.02 31.39 23.34
CA LYS A 66 -16.28 30.77 24.64
C LYS A 66 -16.57 29.27 24.56
N ASN A 67 -17.21 28.79 23.49
CA ASN A 67 -17.50 27.37 23.33
C ASN A 67 -16.21 26.56 23.12
N ILE A 68 -15.29 27.09 22.31
CA ILE A 68 -13.99 26.47 22.02
C ILE A 68 -13.13 26.47 23.29
N ASP A 69 -13.02 27.60 23.97
CA ASP A 69 -12.19 27.69 25.18
C ASP A 69 -12.69 26.78 26.30
N ASN A 70 -14.00 26.74 26.54
CA ASN A 70 -14.59 25.83 27.53
C ASN A 70 -14.38 24.35 27.17
N PHE A 71 -14.43 24.00 25.88
CA PHE A 71 -14.15 22.65 25.41
C PHE A 71 -12.68 22.28 25.65
N LEU A 72 -11.74 23.14 25.23
CA LEU A 72 -10.30 22.90 25.40
C LEU A 72 -9.92 22.80 26.87
N ASN A 73 -10.41 23.72 27.72
CA ASN A 73 -10.16 23.68 29.17
C ASN A 73 -10.63 22.36 29.81
N ARG A 74 -11.66 21.71 29.25
CA ARG A 74 -12.15 20.41 29.72
C ARG A 74 -11.28 19.24 29.24
N TYR A 75 -10.85 19.25 27.98
CA TYR A 75 -10.24 18.07 27.34
C TYR A 75 -8.72 18.13 27.15
N GLU A 76 -8.08 19.31 27.20
CA GLU A 76 -6.65 19.48 26.91
C GLU A 76 -5.77 18.57 27.77
N LYS A 77 -6.08 18.44 29.08
CA LYS A 77 -5.31 17.60 30.00
C LYS A 77 -5.40 16.11 29.67
N ILE A 78 -6.61 15.62 29.36
CA ILE A 78 -6.80 14.20 29.05
C ILE A 78 -6.23 13.86 27.67
N VAL A 79 -6.35 14.77 26.70
CA VAL A 79 -5.74 14.61 25.37
C VAL A 79 -4.22 14.58 25.44
N LYS A 80 -3.60 15.47 26.23
CA LYS A 80 -2.15 15.40 26.50
C LYS A 80 -1.72 14.06 27.12
N LYS A 81 -2.53 13.52 28.04
CA LYS A 81 -2.28 12.21 28.64
C LYS A 81 -2.41 11.07 27.62
N ILE A 82 -3.44 11.11 26.76
CA ILE A 82 -3.64 10.13 25.68
C ILE A 82 -2.44 10.14 24.73
N ARG A 83 -2.01 11.31 24.24
CA ARG A 83 -0.83 11.43 23.36
C ARG A 83 0.46 10.90 23.99
N GLY A 84 0.61 11.03 25.31
CA GLY A 84 1.77 10.48 26.02
C GLY A 84 1.77 8.95 26.10
N LEU A 85 0.60 8.30 25.95
CA LEU A 85 0.44 6.85 26.00
C LEU A 85 0.37 6.20 24.61
N GLN A 86 -0.13 6.93 23.60
CA GLN A 86 -0.12 6.46 22.22
C GLN A 86 1.31 6.43 21.66
N MET A 87 1.51 5.59 20.65
CA MET A 87 2.77 5.49 19.92
C MET A 87 3.10 6.83 19.24
N LYS A 88 4.39 7.18 19.27
CA LYS A 88 4.92 8.44 18.72
C LYS A 88 6.31 8.24 18.13
N ALA A 89 6.75 9.18 17.31
CA ALA A 89 8.05 9.10 16.64
C ALA A 89 9.22 8.97 17.63
N GLU A 90 9.12 9.58 18.81
CA GLU A 90 10.15 9.51 19.85
C GLU A 90 10.35 8.10 20.45
N ASP A 91 9.44 7.16 20.17
CA ASP A 91 9.58 5.75 20.58
C ASP A 91 10.58 4.98 19.68
N TYR A 92 11.07 5.61 18.62
CA TYR A 92 12.00 5.03 17.65
C TYR A 92 13.34 5.80 17.63
N ASP A 93 14.43 5.07 17.44
CA ASP A 93 15.74 5.62 17.08
C ASP A 93 15.90 5.55 15.56
N VAL A 94 16.17 6.70 14.93
CA VAL A 94 16.43 6.78 13.49
C VAL A 94 17.88 6.37 13.23
N VAL A 95 18.07 5.36 12.38
CA VAL A 95 19.39 4.83 12.01
C VAL A 95 19.90 5.54 10.76
N LYS A 96 19.09 5.53 9.68
CA LYS A 96 19.44 6.09 8.37
C LYS A 96 18.17 6.43 7.59
N VAL A 97 18.19 7.48 6.77
CA VAL A 97 17.18 7.70 5.73
C VAL A 97 17.54 6.81 4.54
N ILE A 98 16.61 5.94 4.13
CA ILE A 98 16.83 4.90 3.10
C ILE A 98 15.97 5.10 1.85
N GLY A 99 15.01 6.02 1.87
CA GLY A 99 14.21 6.38 0.70
C GLY A 99 13.66 7.80 0.81
N ARG A 100 13.40 8.46 -0.31
CA ARG A 100 12.76 9.77 -0.35
C ARG A 100 11.75 9.84 -1.49
N GLY A 101 10.54 10.30 -1.19
CA GLY A 101 9.44 10.38 -2.13
C GLY A 101 8.83 11.79 -2.20
N ALA A 102 7.78 11.93 -3.00
CA ALA A 102 7.16 13.23 -3.28
C ALA A 102 6.58 13.94 -2.03
N PHE A 103 6.18 13.17 -1.01
CA PHE A 103 5.48 13.66 0.18
C PHE A 103 6.25 13.45 1.49
N GLY A 104 7.47 12.90 1.43
CA GLY A 104 8.27 12.63 2.62
C GLY A 104 9.39 11.63 2.39
N GLU A 105 9.74 10.87 3.42
CA GLU A 105 10.92 10.00 3.41
C GLU A 105 10.66 8.67 4.12
N VAL A 106 11.52 7.69 3.85
CA VAL A 106 11.52 6.37 4.49
C VAL A 106 12.79 6.27 5.32
N GLN A 107 12.61 5.99 6.60
CA GLN A 107 13.68 5.89 7.59
C GLN A 107 13.84 4.43 8.04
N LEU A 108 15.08 3.94 8.08
CA LEU A 108 15.43 2.76 8.84
C LEU A 108 15.43 3.13 10.33
N VAL A 109 14.60 2.47 11.11
CA VAL A 109 14.40 2.80 12.53
C VAL A 109 14.50 1.56 13.42
N ARG A 110 14.92 1.77 14.68
CA ARG A 110 14.87 0.77 15.74
C ARG A 110 13.88 1.21 16.82
N HIS A 111 12.90 0.37 17.12
CA HIS A 111 11.99 0.66 18.22
C HIS A 111 12.71 0.52 19.57
N LYS A 112 12.68 1.57 20.41
CA LYS A 112 13.48 1.65 21.64
C LYS A 112 13.17 0.55 22.64
N ALA A 113 11.90 0.21 22.82
CA ALA A 113 11.50 -0.76 23.84
C ALA A 113 11.73 -2.21 23.40
N SER A 114 11.38 -2.57 22.16
CA SER A 114 11.48 -3.95 21.67
C SER A 114 12.82 -4.26 20.99
N GLN A 115 13.62 -3.23 20.67
CA GLN A 115 14.86 -3.31 19.88
C GLN A 115 14.67 -3.87 18.46
N LYS A 116 13.43 -4.06 18.00
CA LYS A 116 13.11 -4.52 16.64
C LYS A 116 13.36 -3.40 15.62
N VAL A 117 13.82 -3.78 14.43
CA VAL A 117 14.13 -2.89 13.31
C VAL A 117 12.99 -2.87 12.31
N TYR A 118 12.72 -1.69 11.75
CA TYR A 118 11.61 -1.43 10.83
C TYR A 118 12.02 -0.41 9.77
N ALA A 119 11.26 -0.36 8.67
CA ALA A 119 11.22 0.78 7.78
C ALA A 119 10.02 1.66 8.15
N MET A 120 10.24 2.96 8.37
CA MET A 120 9.19 3.91 8.74
C MET A 120 9.02 4.95 7.64
N LYS A 121 7.88 4.92 6.94
CA LYS A 121 7.51 5.92 5.92
C LYS A 121 6.80 7.10 6.59
N LEU A 122 7.30 8.30 6.34
CA LEU A 122 6.76 9.56 6.84
C LEU A 122 6.07 10.28 5.67
N LEU A 123 4.84 10.74 5.87
CA LEU A 123 4.09 11.54 4.89
C LEU A 123 3.73 12.90 5.50
N SER A 124 4.21 13.98 4.88
CA SER A 124 3.95 15.35 5.32
C SER A 124 2.49 15.73 5.11
N LYS A 125 1.77 15.99 6.21
CA LYS A 125 0.39 16.48 6.19
C LYS A 125 0.29 17.80 5.43
N PHE A 126 1.28 18.65 5.59
CA PHE A 126 1.32 19.95 4.93
C PHE A 126 1.41 19.81 3.40
N GLU A 127 2.33 18.99 2.89
CA GLU A 127 2.48 18.80 1.44
C GLU A 127 1.25 18.14 0.82
N MET A 128 0.62 17.16 1.50
CA MET A 128 -0.61 16.52 1.03
C MET A 128 -1.77 17.53 0.88
N ILE A 129 -1.96 18.42 1.86
CA ILE A 129 -3.00 19.46 1.79
C ILE A 129 -2.66 20.51 0.72
N LYS A 130 -1.40 20.96 0.64
CA LYS A 130 -0.93 21.96 -0.33
C LYS A 130 -1.11 21.50 -1.78
N ARG A 131 -0.86 20.21 -2.06
CA ARG A 131 -1.01 19.61 -3.39
C ARG A 131 -2.42 19.09 -3.69
N SER A 132 -3.36 19.24 -2.75
CA SER A 132 -4.74 18.73 -2.87
C SER A 132 -4.82 17.22 -3.09
N ASP A 133 -3.85 16.47 -2.58
CA ASP A 133 -3.76 15.02 -2.69
C ASP A 133 -3.60 14.40 -1.30
N SER A 134 -4.74 14.10 -0.66
CA SER A 134 -4.83 13.72 0.76
C SER A 134 -5.73 12.51 1.01
N ALA A 135 -5.92 11.66 -0.01
CA ALA A 135 -6.74 10.45 0.09
C ALA A 135 -5.99 9.16 -0.29
N PHE A 136 -4.86 9.26 -0.98
CA PHE A 136 -4.11 8.10 -1.49
C PHE A 136 -3.64 7.13 -0.39
N PHE A 137 -3.31 7.65 0.79
CA PHE A 137 -2.74 6.87 1.89
C PHE A 137 -3.73 5.89 2.54
N TRP A 138 -5.04 6.04 2.30
CA TRP A 138 -6.05 5.12 2.86
C TRP A 138 -5.93 3.71 2.28
N GLU A 139 -5.91 3.61 0.95
CA GLU A 139 -5.72 2.32 0.27
C GLU A 139 -4.31 1.79 0.54
N GLU A 140 -3.28 2.66 0.52
CA GLU A 140 -1.92 2.24 0.83
C GLU A 140 -1.81 1.58 2.21
N ARG A 141 -2.36 2.23 3.25
CA ARG A 141 -2.41 1.68 4.60
C ARG A 141 -3.20 0.37 4.64
N ASP A 142 -4.39 0.34 4.06
CA ASP A 142 -5.30 -0.81 4.14
C ASP A 142 -4.74 -2.04 3.42
N ILE A 143 -4.07 -1.85 2.27
CA ILE A 143 -3.38 -2.92 1.55
C ILE A 143 -2.29 -3.51 2.43
N MET A 144 -1.37 -2.69 2.94
CA MET A 144 -0.25 -3.19 3.75
C MET A 144 -0.70 -3.77 5.11
N ALA A 145 -1.81 -3.27 5.66
CA ALA A 145 -2.37 -3.77 6.92
C ALA A 145 -3.09 -5.12 6.76
N PHE A 146 -3.82 -5.31 5.66
CA PHE A 146 -4.83 -6.37 5.53
C PHE A 146 -4.62 -7.35 4.37
N ALA A 147 -3.65 -7.13 3.47
CA ALA A 147 -3.39 -8.04 2.34
C ALA A 147 -3.09 -9.48 2.79
N ASN A 148 -2.43 -9.64 3.95
CA ASN A 148 -1.96 -10.93 4.48
C ASN A 148 -1.31 -11.82 3.40
N SER A 149 -0.48 -11.20 2.56
CA SER A 149 0.18 -11.81 1.41
C SER A 149 1.68 -11.72 1.58
N PRO A 150 2.44 -12.79 1.28
CA PRO A 150 3.90 -12.74 1.32
C PRO A 150 4.47 -11.80 0.23
N TRP A 151 3.67 -11.37 -0.73
CA TRP A 151 4.06 -10.50 -1.85
C TRP A 151 3.91 -9.00 -1.58
N VAL A 152 3.36 -8.62 -0.43
CA VAL A 152 3.09 -7.23 -0.03
C VAL A 152 3.92 -6.91 1.20
N VAL A 153 4.57 -5.75 1.20
CA VAL A 153 5.24 -5.22 2.40
C VAL A 153 4.21 -4.99 3.50
N GLN A 154 4.47 -5.55 4.66
CA GLN A 154 3.53 -5.60 5.78
C GLN A 154 3.61 -4.36 6.67
N LEU A 155 2.45 -3.80 7.00
CA LEU A 155 2.30 -2.73 7.99
C LEU A 155 2.07 -3.32 9.40
N PHE A 156 2.87 -2.88 10.37
CA PHE A 156 2.69 -3.23 11.79
C PHE A 156 1.89 -2.18 12.54
N CYS A 157 2.17 -0.90 12.30
CA CYS A 157 1.41 0.18 12.88
C CYS A 157 1.42 1.42 11.99
N ALA A 158 0.34 2.17 12.07
CA ALA A 158 0.24 3.52 11.54
C ALA A 158 -0.17 4.48 12.67
N PHE A 159 0.45 5.64 12.73
CA PHE A 159 0.15 6.67 13.72
C PHE A 159 0.43 8.05 13.14
N GLN A 160 0.15 9.11 13.89
CA GLN A 160 0.27 10.48 13.40
C GLN A 160 0.59 11.48 14.51
N ASP A 161 1.24 12.58 14.15
CA ASP A 161 1.37 13.77 14.99
C ASP A 161 0.75 14.99 14.26
N ASP A 162 1.07 16.21 14.67
CA ASP A 162 0.55 17.43 14.03
C ASP A 162 1.11 17.69 12.62
N ARG A 163 2.22 17.05 12.24
CA ARG A 163 2.99 17.30 11.01
C ARG A 163 2.99 16.13 10.02
N TYR A 164 3.05 14.90 10.51
CA TYR A 164 3.28 13.72 9.70
C TYR A 164 2.28 12.59 9.98
N LEU A 165 2.08 11.77 8.96
CA LEU A 165 1.60 10.40 9.10
C LEU A 165 2.81 9.46 9.10
N TYR A 166 2.79 8.42 9.93
CA TYR A 166 3.85 7.44 10.08
C TYR A 166 3.31 6.05 9.77
N MET A 167 4.01 5.31 8.92
CA MET A 167 3.74 3.90 8.61
C MET A 167 4.96 3.06 8.93
N VAL A 168 4.87 2.19 9.93
CA VAL A 168 5.95 1.31 10.37
C VAL A 168 5.75 -0.06 9.72
N MET A 169 6.69 -0.40 8.86
CA MET A 169 6.63 -1.54 7.95
C MET A 169 7.79 -2.51 8.23
N GLU A 170 7.68 -3.75 7.75
CA GLU A 170 8.84 -4.64 7.72
C GLU A 170 9.98 -4.02 6.90
N TYR A 171 11.20 -4.16 7.40
CA TYR A 171 12.39 -3.69 6.69
C TYR A 171 12.78 -4.69 5.60
N MET A 172 13.05 -4.17 4.40
CA MET A 172 13.42 -4.93 3.20
C MET A 172 14.91 -4.71 2.89
N PRO A 173 15.84 -5.48 3.50
CA PRO A 173 17.27 -5.16 3.49
C PRO A 173 17.96 -5.41 2.15
N GLY A 174 17.31 -6.09 1.20
CA GLY A 174 17.87 -6.38 -0.13
C GLY A 174 17.83 -5.18 -1.09
N GLY A 175 17.25 -4.05 -0.69
CA GLY A 175 17.07 -2.89 -1.56
C GLY A 175 15.92 -3.09 -2.55
N ASP A 176 15.90 -2.27 -3.60
CA ASP A 176 14.96 -2.36 -4.72
C ASP A 176 15.60 -3.03 -5.96
N LEU A 177 14.79 -3.29 -6.98
CA LEU A 177 15.29 -3.86 -8.23
C LEU A 177 16.07 -2.86 -9.10
N VAL A 178 15.95 -1.54 -8.88
CA VAL A 178 16.80 -0.53 -9.56
C VAL A 178 18.26 -0.75 -9.14
N ASN A 179 18.51 -0.86 -7.84
CA ASN A 179 19.83 -1.12 -7.29
C ASN A 179 20.38 -2.48 -7.77
N LEU A 180 19.52 -3.50 -7.88
CA LEU A 180 19.95 -4.80 -8.44
C LEU A 180 20.39 -4.66 -9.91
N MET A 181 19.60 -4.02 -10.76
CA MET A 181 19.92 -3.87 -12.19
C MET A 181 21.14 -2.96 -12.42
N SER A 182 21.40 -2.01 -11.52
CA SER A 182 22.57 -1.13 -11.61
C SER A 182 23.88 -1.83 -11.23
N ASN A 183 23.82 -2.87 -10.40
CA ASN A 183 25.00 -3.58 -9.89
C ASN A 183 25.30 -4.90 -10.63
N TYR A 184 24.35 -5.43 -11.41
CA TYR A 184 24.47 -6.72 -12.06
C TYR A 184 23.97 -6.69 -13.50
N ASP A 185 24.73 -7.31 -14.40
CA ASP A 185 24.21 -7.72 -15.70
C ASP A 185 23.21 -8.87 -15.48
N VAL A 186 21.92 -8.63 -15.74
CA VAL A 186 20.86 -9.58 -15.42
C VAL A 186 20.68 -10.63 -16.53
N PRO A 187 20.98 -11.92 -16.28
CA PRO A 187 20.72 -12.96 -17.26
C PRO A 187 19.23 -13.30 -17.33
N GLU A 188 18.77 -13.85 -18.45
CA GLU A 188 17.36 -14.26 -18.63
C GLU A 188 16.82 -15.17 -17.51
N LYS A 189 17.69 -16.00 -16.91
CA LYS A 189 17.31 -16.85 -15.79
C LYS A 189 16.85 -16.04 -14.57
N TRP A 190 17.51 -14.91 -14.29
CA TRP A 190 17.13 -14.01 -13.20
C TRP A 190 15.89 -13.19 -13.57
N ALA A 191 15.86 -12.65 -14.80
CA ALA A 191 14.70 -11.92 -15.30
C ALA A 191 13.42 -12.77 -15.24
N LYS A 192 13.51 -14.06 -15.57
CA LYS A 192 12.42 -15.02 -15.46
C LYS A 192 11.93 -15.21 -14.02
N PHE A 193 12.85 -15.27 -13.06
CA PHE A 193 12.52 -15.40 -11.64
C PHE A 193 11.80 -14.16 -11.13
N TYR A 194 12.39 -12.98 -11.26
CA TYR A 194 11.79 -11.75 -10.74
C TYR A 194 10.50 -11.40 -11.46
N THR A 195 10.40 -11.61 -12.78
CA THR A 195 9.15 -11.41 -13.52
C THR A 195 8.05 -12.36 -13.04
N ALA A 196 8.37 -13.62 -12.72
CA ALA A 196 7.39 -14.54 -12.17
C ALA A 196 6.90 -14.12 -10.78
N GLU A 197 7.79 -13.64 -9.92
CA GLU A 197 7.41 -13.11 -8.60
C GLU A 197 6.57 -11.83 -8.71
N VAL A 198 6.89 -10.91 -9.63
CA VAL A 198 6.05 -9.74 -9.94
C VAL A 198 4.66 -10.17 -10.40
N VAL A 199 4.57 -11.18 -11.27
CA VAL A 199 3.29 -11.71 -11.75
C VAL A 199 2.43 -12.23 -10.58
N LEU A 200 3.02 -12.99 -9.66
CA LEU A 200 2.29 -13.48 -8.47
C LEU A 200 1.92 -12.36 -7.50
N ALA A 201 2.79 -11.35 -7.35
CA ALA A 201 2.52 -10.20 -6.51
C ALA A 201 1.34 -9.38 -7.05
N LEU A 202 1.30 -9.12 -8.36
CA LEU A 202 0.19 -8.42 -9.01
C LEU A 202 -1.10 -9.24 -9.00
N ASP A 203 -1.03 -10.57 -9.20
CA ASP A 203 -2.18 -11.45 -9.07
C ASP A 203 -2.80 -11.37 -7.66
N ALA A 204 -1.98 -11.27 -6.62
CA ALA A 204 -2.45 -11.07 -5.25
C ALA A 204 -3.16 -9.72 -5.07
N ILE A 205 -2.60 -8.63 -5.63
CA ILE A 205 -3.23 -7.29 -5.61
C ILE A 205 -4.56 -7.30 -6.39
N HIS A 206 -4.57 -7.88 -7.58
CA HIS A 206 -5.77 -7.97 -8.43
C HIS A 206 -6.86 -8.82 -7.77
N SER A 207 -6.48 -9.89 -7.07
CA SER A 207 -7.40 -10.75 -6.29
C SER A 207 -8.04 -10.02 -5.11
N MET A 208 -7.40 -8.97 -4.58
CA MET A 208 -7.97 -8.06 -3.59
C MET A 208 -8.92 -7.01 -4.19
N GLY A 209 -9.10 -7.01 -5.52
CA GLY A 209 -9.95 -6.06 -6.21
C GLY A 209 -9.27 -4.72 -6.50
N LEU A 210 -7.94 -4.68 -6.57
CA LEU A 210 -7.16 -3.45 -6.73
C LEU A 210 -6.32 -3.49 -8.02
N ILE A 211 -5.98 -2.32 -8.55
CA ILE A 211 -5.02 -2.11 -9.64
C ILE A 211 -3.90 -1.22 -9.11
N HIS A 212 -2.63 -1.58 -9.37
CA HIS A 212 -1.49 -0.88 -8.79
C HIS A 212 -1.20 0.46 -9.47
N ARG A 213 -1.17 0.51 -10.80
CA ARG A 213 -0.97 1.71 -11.65
C ARG A 213 0.39 2.40 -11.60
N ASP A 214 1.36 1.88 -10.84
CA ASP A 214 2.75 2.39 -10.81
C ASP A 214 3.73 1.23 -10.53
N VAL A 215 3.59 0.16 -11.32
CA VAL A 215 4.49 -1.00 -11.23
C VAL A 215 5.82 -0.64 -11.89
N LYS A 216 6.88 -0.63 -11.10
CA LYS A 216 8.24 -0.29 -11.53
C LYS A 216 9.28 -0.87 -10.57
N PRO A 217 10.56 -0.98 -10.98
CA PRO A 217 11.62 -1.57 -10.16
C PRO A 217 11.82 -0.88 -8.81
N ASP A 218 11.60 0.43 -8.69
CA ASP A 218 11.71 1.17 -7.42
C ASP A 218 10.71 0.67 -6.35
N ASN A 219 9.55 0.18 -6.80
CA ASN A 219 8.48 -0.32 -5.94
C ASN A 219 8.59 -1.84 -5.70
N MET A 220 9.65 -2.49 -6.21
CA MET A 220 9.91 -3.92 -6.10
C MET A 220 11.08 -4.16 -5.14
N LEU A 221 10.76 -4.37 -3.85
CA LEU A 221 11.76 -4.52 -2.80
C LEU A 221 12.13 -5.99 -2.57
N LEU A 222 13.37 -6.24 -2.16
CA LEU A 222 13.90 -7.58 -1.87
C LEU A 222 14.04 -7.81 -0.36
N ASP A 223 13.51 -8.94 0.11
CA ASP A 223 13.65 -9.34 1.51
C ASP A 223 15.05 -9.89 1.82
N LYS A 224 15.28 -10.29 3.08
CA LYS A 224 16.56 -10.86 3.54
C LYS A 224 16.98 -12.14 2.81
N HIS A 225 16.09 -12.77 2.05
CA HIS A 225 16.35 -13.97 1.26
C HIS A 225 16.41 -13.68 -0.24
N GLY A 226 16.26 -12.42 -0.66
CA GLY A 226 16.28 -12.03 -2.07
C GLY A 226 14.94 -12.19 -2.79
N HIS A 227 13.83 -12.40 -2.07
CA HIS A 227 12.50 -12.53 -2.66
C HIS A 227 11.75 -11.20 -2.69
N LEU A 228 10.97 -11.02 -3.73
CA LEU A 228 10.26 -9.78 -4.03
C LEU A 228 9.07 -9.54 -3.09
N LYS A 229 8.88 -8.28 -2.72
CA LYS A 229 7.60 -7.73 -2.24
C LYS A 229 7.34 -6.39 -2.91
N LEU A 230 6.08 -6.13 -3.22
CA LEU A 230 5.64 -4.81 -3.67
C LEU A 230 5.53 -3.84 -2.49
N ALA A 231 5.97 -2.62 -2.73
CA ALA A 231 5.84 -1.47 -1.85
C ALA A 231 5.19 -0.30 -2.60
N ASP A 232 4.86 0.76 -1.87
CA ASP A 232 4.25 2.00 -2.37
C ASP A 232 2.94 1.80 -3.15
N PHE A 233 1.85 1.68 -2.40
CA PHE A 233 0.51 1.48 -2.94
C PHE A 233 -0.28 2.79 -3.06
N GLY A 234 0.39 3.95 -3.00
CA GLY A 234 -0.28 5.26 -3.07
C GLY A 234 -1.06 5.48 -4.38
N THR A 235 -0.66 4.83 -5.47
CA THR A 235 -1.40 4.87 -6.73
C THR A 235 -2.45 3.78 -6.85
N CYS A 236 -2.69 2.91 -5.85
CA CYS A 236 -3.68 1.85 -6.00
C CYS A 236 -5.10 2.40 -6.14
N MET A 237 -5.94 1.73 -6.93
CA MET A 237 -7.37 2.00 -6.99
C MET A 237 -8.19 0.72 -6.96
N LYS A 238 -9.31 0.77 -6.25
CA LYS A 238 -10.28 -0.31 -6.18
C LYS A 238 -11.09 -0.40 -7.45
N MET A 239 -11.13 -1.59 -8.03
CA MET A 239 -11.95 -1.92 -9.19
C MET A 239 -13.44 -1.89 -8.83
N ASP A 240 -14.25 -1.46 -9.78
CA ASP A 240 -15.70 -1.62 -9.72
C ASP A 240 -16.13 -3.08 -9.99
N GLU A 241 -17.44 -3.33 -10.00
CA GLU A 241 -18.01 -4.67 -10.26
C GLU A 241 -17.64 -5.23 -11.64
N THR A 242 -17.22 -4.37 -12.58
CA THR A 242 -16.80 -4.76 -13.93
C THR A 242 -15.31 -5.06 -14.02
N GLY A 243 -14.54 -4.85 -12.94
CA GLY A 243 -13.08 -5.01 -12.94
C GLY A 243 -12.34 -3.80 -13.52
N MET A 244 -12.98 -2.64 -13.60
CA MET A 244 -12.42 -1.42 -14.17
C MET A 244 -12.25 -0.34 -13.10
N VAL A 245 -11.43 0.67 -13.41
CA VAL A 245 -11.34 1.92 -12.64
C VAL A 245 -11.62 3.10 -13.57
N HIS A 246 -12.21 4.15 -13.01
CA HIS A 246 -12.42 5.42 -13.69
C HIS A 246 -11.52 6.49 -13.05
N CYS A 247 -10.54 6.99 -13.80
CA CYS A 247 -9.62 8.01 -13.31
C CYS A 247 -9.15 8.94 -14.43
N ASP A 248 -9.43 10.23 -14.26
CA ASP A 248 -9.06 11.29 -15.21
C ASP A 248 -7.61 11.80 -15.00
N THR A 249 -6.95 11.34 -13.94
CA THR A 249 -5.57 11.70 -13.62
C THR A 249 -4.63 10.59 -14.06
N ALA A 250 -3.74 10.87 -15.02
CA ALA A 250 -2.61 9.97 -15.25
C ALA A 250 -1.69 10.00 -14.04
N VAL A 251 -1.54 8.84 -13.43
CA VAL A 251 -0.62 8.56 -12.33
C VAL A 251 0.38 7.51 -12.82
N GLY A 252 1.55 7.48 -12.18
CA GLY A 252 2.61 6.54 -12.48
C GLY A 252 3.84 7.19 -13.10
N THR A 253 4.91 6.42 -13.15
CA THR A 253 6.21 6.86 -13.65
C THR A 253 6.21 6.88 -15.18
N PRO A 254 6.71 7.97 -15.82
CA PRO A 254 6.57 8.17 -17.26
C PRO A 254 7.03 7.01 -18.15
N ASP A 255 8.06 6.27 -17.75
CA ASP A 255 8.61 5.18 -18.56
C ASP A 255 7.81 3.87 -18.50
N TYR A 256 7.01 3.67 -17.44
CA TYR A 256 6.25 2.42 -17.20
C TYR A 256 4.75 2.56 -17.39
N ILE A 257 4.27 3.79 -17.57
CA ILE A 257 2.84 4.09 -17.74
C ILE A 257 2.31 3.51 -19.05
N SER A 258 1.09 2.95 -19.01
CA SER A 258 0.48 2.32 -20.19
C SER A 258 -0.23 3.34 -21.10
N PRO A 259 -0.41 3.04 -22.40
CA PRO A 259 -1.02 3.97 -23.35
C PRO A 259 -2.45 4.37 -22.98
N GLU A 260 -3.24 3.46 -22.41
CA GLU A 260 -4.61 3.75 -21.99
C GLU A 260 -4.69 4.63 -20.73
N VAL A 261 -3.74 4.52 -19.80
CA VAL A 261 -3.66 5.44 -18.64
C VAL A 261 -3.23 6.83 -19.11
N LEU A 262 -2.31 6.94 -20.07
CA LEU A 262 -1.95 8.23 -20.68
C LEU A 262 -3.14 8.88 -21.41
N LYS A 263 -3.92 8.09 -22.15
CA LYS A 263 -5.14 8.57 -22.85
C LYS A 263 -6.25 9.01 -21.88
N SER A 264 -6.24 8.53 -20.65
CA SER A 264 -7.27 8.83 -19.64
C SER A 264 -7.35 10.33 -19.33
N GLN A 265 -6.23 11.06 -19.45
CA GLN A 265 -6.21 12.53 -19.33
C GLN A 265 -7.03 13.25 -20.42
N GLY A 266 -7.32 12.58 -21.54
CA GLY A 266 -8.08 13.11 -22.68
C GLY A 266 -9.58 12.85 -22.63
N GLY A 267 -10.11 12.27 -21.54
CA GLY A 267 -11.54 12.01 -21.33
C GLY A 267 -12.00 10.57 -21.56
N ASP A 268 -11.08 9.62 -21.82
CA ASP A 268 -11.36 8.18 -21.88
C ASP A 268 -10.82 7.48 -20.62
N GLY A 269 -11.42 7.80 -19.48
CA GLY A 269 -10.92 7.54 -18.13
C GLY A 269 -10.93 6.07 -17.66
N TYR A 270 -11.33 5.11 -18.50
CA TYR A 270 -11.62 3.73 -18.08
C TYR A 270 -10.53 2.74 -18.48
N TYR A 271 -9.90 2.12 -17.49
CA TYR A 271 -8.91 1.05 -17.70
C TYR A 271 -9.04 -0.05 -16.64
N GLY A 272 -8.58 -1.25 -16.96
CA GLY A 272 -8.62 -2.41 -16.08
C GLY A 272 -7.21 -2.87 -15.68
N ARG A 273 -7.16 -4.03 -15.02
CA ARG A 273 -5.92 -4.63 -14.50
C ARG A 273 -4.82 -4.85 -15.56
N GLU A 274 -5.21 -4.88 -16.84
CA GLU A 274 -4.27 -5.02 -17.96
C GLU A 274 -3.26 -3.88 -18.08
N CYS A 275 -3.48 -2.73 -17.45
CA CYS A 275 -2.47 -1.67 -17.40
C CYS A 275 -1.24 -2.08 -16.59
N ASP A 276 -1.38 -2.86 -15.51
CA ASP A 276 -0.24 -3.32 -14.71
C ASP A 276 0.62 -4.32 -15.51
N TRP A 277 0.01 -5.13 -16.36
CA TRP A 277 0.72 -6.08 -17.23
C TRP A 277 1.55 -5.40 -18.32
N TRP A 278 1.18 -4.19 -18.75
CA TRP A 278 2.03 -3.38 -19.63
C TRP A 278 3.36 -3.08 -18.93
N SER A 279 3.30 -2.59 -17.69
CA SER A 279 4.47 -2.25 -16.90
C SER A 279 5.37 -3.45 -16.61
N VAL A 280 4.81 -4.66 -16.48
CA VAL A 280 5.59 -5.92 -16.43
C VAL A 280 6.37 -6.16 -17.74
N GLY A 281 5.79 -5.82 -18.89
CA GLY A 281 6.47 -5.85 -20.18
C GLY A 281 7.63 -4.87 -20.27
N VAL A 282 7.44 -3.63 -19.78
CA VAL A 282 8.48 -2.60 -19.70
C VAL A 282 9.61 -3.06 -18.78
N PHE A 283 9.27 -3.55 -17.58
CA PHE A 283 10.22 -4.10 -16.61
C PHE A 283 11.06 -5.24 -17.18
N LEU A 284 10.42 -6.23 -17.82
CA LEU A 284 11.15 -7.36 -18.42
C LEU A 284 12.06 -6.90 -19.57
N PHE A 285 11.66 -5.89 -20.35
CA PHE A 285 12.52 -5.32 -21.38
C PHE A 285 13.75 -4.67 -20.76
N GLU A 286 13.55 -3.80 -19.77
CA GLU A 286 14.63 -3.09 -19.09
C GLU A 286 15.64 -4.04 -18.44
N MET A 287 15.17 -5.09 -17.75
CA MET A 287 16.06 -6.10 -17.18
C MET A 287 16.97 -6.77 -18.21
N LEU A 288 16.49 -6.97 -19.44
CA LEU A 288 17.20 -7.73 -20.47
C LEU A 288 17.99 -6.85 -21.45
N VAL A 289 17.61 -5.57 -21.57
CA VAL A 289 18.20 -4.64 -22.54
C VAL A 289 19.07 -3.59 -21.84
N GLY A 290 18.76 -3.24 -20.58
CA GLY A 290 19.46 -2.23 -19.79
C GLY A 290 18.82 -0.84 -19.81
N ASP A 291 17.95 -0.56 -20.79
CA ASP A 291 17.22 0.71 -20.93
C ASP A 291 15.71 0.46 -21.04
N THR A 292 14.89 1.47 -20.73
CA THR A 292 13.44 1.37 -20.92
C THR A 292 13.08 1.40 -22.43
N PRO A 293 12.08 0.61 -22.88
CA PRO A 293 11.75 0.45 -24.31
C PRO A 293 11.30 1.75 -24.99
N PHE A 294 10.84 2.72 -24.22
CA PHE A 294 10.29 3.98 -24.72
C PHE A 294 11.08 5.20 -24.25
N TYR A 295 12.29 5.02 -23.71
CA TYR A 295 13.15 6.10 -23.24
C TYR A 295 13.29 7.22 -24.28
N ALA A 296 13.24 8.47 -23.82
CA ALA A 296 13.60 9.65 -24.59
C ALA A 296 14.12 10.76 -23.66
N ASP A 297 14.91 11.69 -24.20
CA ASP A 297 15.49 12.80 -23.42
C ASP A 297 14.44 13.80 -22.87
N SER A 298 13.18 13.67 -23.28
CA SER A 298 12.10 14.53 -22.79
C SER A 298 10.85 13.72 -22.50
N LEU A 299 10.12 14.14 -21.46
CA LEU A 299 8.86 13.54 -21.03
C LEU A 299 7.86 13.37 -22.18
N VAL A 300 7.72 14.41 -23.01
CA VAL A 300 6.83 14.39 -24.19
C VAL A 300 7.32 13.40 -25.24
N GLY A 301 8.63 13.23 -25.40
CA GLY A 301 9.23 12.23 -26.27
C GLY A 301 8.88 10.80 -25.82
N THR A 302 9.00 10.52 -24.52
CA THR A 302 8.65 9.22 -23.93
C THR A 302 7.16 8.93 -24.16
N TYR A 303 6.28 9.89 -23.87
CA TYR A 303 4.85 9.74 -24.13
C TYR A 303 4.53 9.54 -25.61
N SER A 304 5.23 10.25 -26.51
CA SER A 304 5.07 10.06 -27.95
C SER A 304 5.45 8.64 -28.38
N LYS A 305 6.54 8.08 -27.83
CA LYS A 305 6.97 6.71 -28.12
C LYS A 305 5.98 5.68 -27.57
N ILE A 306 5.49 5.85 -26.34
CA ILE A 306 4.49 4.96 -25.73
C ILE A 306 3.20 4.94 -26.57
N MET A 307 2.73 6.11 -27.01
CA MET A 307 1.52 6.22 -27.81
C MET A 307 1.67 5.60 -29.22
N ASP A 308 2.89 5.56 -29.75
CA ASP A 308 3.26 4.94 -31.03
C ASP A 308 3.99 3.59 -30.85
N HIS A 309 3.68 2.85 -29.77
CA HIS A 309 4.37 1.61 -29.39
C HIS A 309 4.51 0.57 -30.51
N LYS A 310 3.56 0.53 -31.45
CA LYS A 310 3.57 -0.38 -32.61
C LYS A 310 4.75 -0.16 -33.55
N ASN A 311 5.27 1.08 -33.61
CA ASN A 311 6.36 1.47 -34.50
C ASN A 311 7.63 1.83 -33.71
N SER A 312 7.49 2.28 -32.46
CA SER A 312 8.61 2.74 -31.63
C SER A 312 9.33 1.61 -30.89
N LEU A 313 8.65 0.49 -30.59
CA LEU A 313 9.26 -0.65 -29.91
C LEU A 313 10.23 -1.37 -30.85
N CYS A 314 11.52 -1.33 -30.51
CA CYS A 314 12.57 -2.08 -31.19
C CYS A 314 13.53 -2.72 -30.18
N PHE A 315 14.11 -3.85 -30.55
CA PHE A 315 15.16 -4.51 -29.77
C PHE A 315 16.50 -4.24 -30.44
N PRO A 316 17.53 -3.80 -29.70
CA PRO A 316 18.87 -3.66 -30.25
C PRO A 316 19.39 -5.01 -30.82
N GLU A 317 20.12 -4.95 -31.93
CA GLU A 317 20.62 -6.16 -32.63
C GLU A 317 21.68 -6.91 -31.82
N ASP A 318 22.38 -6.19 -30.94
CA ASP A 318 23.45 -6.64 -30.07
C ASP A 318 22.98 -7.23 -28.73
N THR A 319 21.67 -7.14 -28.41
CA THR A 319 21.13 -7.74 -27.18
C THR A 319 20.86 -9.24 -27.34
N GLU A 320 21.51 -10.05 -26.52
CA GLU A 320 21.26 -11.50 -26.42
C GLU A 320 19.95 -11.81 -25.70
N ILE A 321 18.83 -11.73 -26.44
CA ILE A 321 17.49 -12.03 -25.93
C ILE A 321 16.82 -13.15 -26.74
N SER A 322 16.28 -14.14 -26.02
CA SER A 322 15.64 -15.31 -26.59
C SER A 322 14.34 -14.97 -27.31
N LYS A 323 13.95 -15.84 -28.24
CA LYS A 323 12.67 -15.70 -28.96
C LYS A 323 11.47 -15.69 -28.01
N HIS A 324 11.54 -16.45 -26.92
CA HIS A 324 10.46 -16.51 -25.94
C HIS A 324 10.38 -15.25 -25.09
N ALA A 325 11.52 -14.66 -24.69
CA ALA A 325 11.54 -13.39 -23.96
C ALA A 325 11.00 -12.24 -24.83
N LYS A 326 11.52 -12.10 -26.07
CA LYS A 326 10.99 -11.15 -27.07
C LYS A 326 9.48 -11.32 -27.26
N ASN A 327 9.00 -12.56 -27.40
CA ASN A 327 7.57 -12.82 -27.59
C ASN A 327 6.73 -12.42 -26.37
N LEU A 328 7.20 -12.66 -25.15
CA LEU A 328 6.49 -12.27 -23.93
C LEU A 328 6.40 -10.75 -23.81
N ILE A 329 7.52 -10.04 -24.00
CA ILE A 329 7.56 -8.56 -23.98
C ILE A 329 6.57 -7.99 -25.01
N CYS A 330 6.64 -8.46 -26.26
CA CYS A 330 5.71 -8.00 -27.30
C CYS A 330 4.25 -8.36 -27.03
N ALA A 331 3.96 -9.40 -26.23
CA ALA A 331 2.60 -9.77 -25.86
C ALA A 331 2.02 -8.88 -24.74
N PHE A 332 2.89 -8.29 -23.90
CA PHE A 332 2.52 -7.27 -22.92
C PHE A 332 2.44 -5.87 -23.53
N LEU A 333 3.40 -5.51 -24.40
CA LEU A 333 3.51 -4.18 -25.01
C LEU A 333 2.62 -4.05 -26.26
N THR A 334 1.33 -4.32 -26.11
CA THR A 334 0.30 -4.13 -27.14
C THR A 334 -0.84 -3.24 -26.66
N ASP A 335 -1.80 -2.96 -27.56
CA ASP A 335 -3.07 -2.34 -27.16
C ASP A 335 -3.81 -3.24 -26.15
N ARG A 336 -4.53 -2.60 -25.22
CA ARG A 336 -5.20 -3.25 -24.07
C ARG A 336 -6.17 -4.36 -24.47
N GLU A 337 -6.79 -4.28 -25.65
CA GLU A 337 -7.79 -5.23 -26.12
C GLU A 337 -7.19 -6.62 -26.41
N VAL A 338 -5.91 -6.67 -26.77
CA VAL A 338 -5.22 -7.91 -27.17
C VAL A 338 -4.03 -8.24 -26.26
N ARG A 339 -3.86 -7.48 -25.17
CA ARG A 339 -2.74 -7.63 -24.24
C ARG A 339 -2.83 -8.92 -23.45
N LEU A 340 -1.70 -9.59 -23.28
CA LEU A 340 -1.57 -10.75 -22.41
C LEU A 340 -1.88 -10.38 -20.96
N GLY A 341 -2.67 -11.22 -20.28
CA GLY A 341 -3.17 -11.00 -18.92
C GLY A 341 -4.58 -10.42 -18.86
N ARG A 342 -5.14 -9.97 -19.99
CA ARG A 342 -6.52 -9.46 -20.06
C ARG A 342 -7.54 -10.54 -19.66
N ASN A 343 -7.31 -11.79 -20.06
CA ASN A 343 -8.24 -12.89 -19.78
C ASN A 343 -7.96 -13.58 -18.43
N GLY A 344 -7.02 -13.06 -17.65
CA GLY A 344 -6.58 -13.62 -16.37
C GLY A 344 -5.11 -14.02 -16.37
N VAL A 345 -4.56 -14.25 -15.18
CA VAL A 345 -3.12 -14.52 -14.99
C VAL A 345 -2.67 -15.85 -15.60
N GLU A 346 -3.58 -16.80 -15.81
CA GLU A 346 -3.23 -18.17 -16.24
C GLU A 346 -2.59 -18.21 -17.64
N GLU A 347 -2.97 -17.31 -18.55
CA GLU A 347 -2.32 -17.23 -19.87
C GLU A 347 -0.87 -16.71 -19.77
N ILE A 348 -0.58 -15.86 -18.77
CA ILE A 348 0.79 -15.42 -18.46
C ILE A 348 1.58 -16.61 -17.90
N LYS A 349 1.03 -17.32 -16.91
CA LYS A 349 1.72 -18.43 -16.22
C LYS A 349 2.13 -19.57 -17.15
N GLN A 350 1.36 -19.80 -18.22
CA GLN A 350 1.60 -20.85 -19.22
C GLN A 350 2.56 -20.43 -20.34
N HIS A 351 2.99 -19.16 -20.38
CA HIS A 351 3.85 -18.67 -21.44
C HIS A 351 5.21 -19.41 -21.46
N PRO A 352 5.71 -19.87 -22.64
CA PRO A 352 6.92 -20.70 -22.73
C PRO A 352 8.19 -20.09 -22.13
N PHE A 353 8.27 -18.76 -22.04
CA PHE A 353 9.37 -18.06 -21.37
C PHE A 353 9.60 -18.57 -19.93
N PHE A 354 8.52 -18.83 -19.18
CA PHE A 354 8.60 -19.25 -17.78
C PHE A 354 8.99 -20.72 -17.59
N LYS A 355 9.11 -21.53 -18.65
CA LYS A 355 9.59 -22.91 -18.54
C LYS A 355 11.01 -22.93 -17.99
N ASN A 356 11.21 -23.66 -16.90
CA ASN A 356 12.48 -23.79 -16.20
C ASN A 356 12.48 -25.09 -15.36
N ASP A 357 13.61 -25.40 -14.75
CA ASP A 357 13.87 -26.62 -13.96
C ASP A 357 14.09 -26.35 -12.46
N GLN A 358 14.00 -25.10 -12.01
CA GLN A 358 14.35 -24.68 -10.65
C GLN A 358 13.12 -24.49 -9.76
N TRP A 359 12.04 -23.96 -10.32
CA TRP A 359 10.84 -23.59 -9.58
C TRP A 359 9.58 -23.83 -10.40
N ASN A 360 8.45 -23.88 -9.69
CA ASN A 360 7.11 -23.79 -10.25
C ASN A 360 6.36 -22.63 -9.57
N TRP A 361 5.18 -22.29 -10.08
CA TRP A 361 4.40 -21.15 -9.59
C TRP A 361 3.97 -21.27 -8.12
N ASP A 362 3.87 -22.50 -7.60
CA ASP A 362 3.42 -22.75 -6.22
C ASP A 362 4.56 -22.67 -5.20
N ASN A 363 5.81 -22.90 -5.63
CA ASN A 363 6.95 -23.00 -4.73
C ASN A 363 8.08 -21.99 -4.97
N ILE A 364 7.98 -21.10 -5.97
CA ILE A 364 9.05 -20.17 -6.34
C ILE A 364 9.60 -19.38 -5.14
N ARG A 365 8.72 -18.97 -4.21
CA ARG A 365 9.11 -18.22 -3.00
C ARG A 365 9.89 -19.04 -1.96
N GLU A 366 9.86 -20.36 -2.07
CA GLU A 366 10.60 -21.28 -1.20
C GLU A 366 11.91 -21.75 -1.85
N THR A 367 12.15 -21.38 -3.11
CA THR A 367 13.39 -21.70 -3.84
C THR A 367 14.48 -20.66 -3.60
N ALA A 368 15.74 -20.98 -3.91
CA ALA A 368 16.82 -20.02 -3.76
C ALA A 368 16.67 -18.86 -4.77
N ALA A 369 16.60 -17.62 -4.26
CA ALA A 369 16.60 -16.43 -5.09
C ALA A 369 17.93 -16.25 -5.84
N PRO A 370 17.93 -15.54 -7.00
CA PRO A 370 19.14 -15.29 -7.76
C PRO A 370 20.25 -14.54 -7.00
N VAL A 371 19.85 -13.55 -6.19
CA VAL A 371 20.74 -12.75 -5.35
C VAL A 371 20.21 -12.78 -3.93
N VAL A 372 20.95 -13.44 -3.04
CA VAL A 372 20.67 -13.41 -1.60
C VAL A 372 21.57 -12.32 -0.99
N PRO A 373 21.02 -11.29 -0.32
CA PRO A 373 21.83 -10.20 0.21
C PRO A 373 22.75 -10.66 1.35
N GLU A 374 24.02 -10.28 1.30
CA GLU A 374 24.99 -10.52 2.36
C GLU A 374 24.91 -9.39 3.40
N LEU A 375 24.20 -9.64 4.50
CA LEU A 375 23.94 -8.64 5.53
C LEU A 375 24.85 -8.83 6.74
N SER A 376 25.50 -7.76 7.19
CA SER A 376 26.40 -7.78 8.36
C SER A 376 25.68 -7.63 9.71
N SER A 377 24.47 -7.04 9.71
CA SER A 377 23.66 -6.81 10.91
C SER A 377 22.17 -6.62 10.56
N ASP A 378 21.32 -6.49 11.57
CA ASP A 378 19.87 -6.23 11.41
C ASP A 378 19.54 -4.80 10.95
N ILE A 379 20.52 -3.89 10.96
CA ILE A 379 20.43 -2.50 10.47
C ILE A 379 21.33 -2.26 9.25
N ASP A 380 21.83 -3.33 8.62
CA ASP A 380 22.63 -3.20 7.42
C ASP A 380 21.76 -2.63 6.29
N SER A 381 22.15 -1.45 5.82
CA SER A 381 21.50 -0.72 4.73
C SER A 381 22.45 -0.49 3.56
N SER A 382 23.39 -1.41 3.32
CA SER A 382 24.38 -1.32 2.23
C SER A 382 23.77 -1.41 0.83
N ASN A 383 22.58 -2.03 0.70
CA ASN A 383 21.82 -2.09 -0.55
C ASN A 383 20.94 -0.84 -0.80
N PHE A 384 21.16 0.24 -0.04
CA PHE A 384 20.46 1.51 -0.19
C PHE A 384 21.48 2.64 -0.34
N ASP A 385 21.33 3.44 -1.39
CA ASP A 385 22.15 4.62 -1.62
C ASP A 385 22.07 5.60 -0.45
N ASP A 386 23.13 6.39 -0.28
CA ASP A 386 23.13 7.50 0.67
C ASP A 386 22.23 8.61 0.13
N ILE A 387 21.25 9.02 0.94
CA ILE A 387 20.35 10.11 0.61
C ILE A 387 20.88 11.37 1.27
N GLU A 388 21.11 12.41 0.47
CA GLU A 388 21.51 13.71 1.00
C GLU A 388 20.41 14.29 1.91
N ASP A 389 20.82 14.75 3.10
CA ASP A 389 19.93 15.49 3.99
C ASP A 389 19.46 16.77 3.28
N ASP A 390 18.16 16.86 2.97
CA ASP A 390 17.56 18.18 2.74
C ASP A 390 17.62 18.95 4.04
N LYS A 391 18.55 19.90 4.12
CA LYS A 391 18.59 20.90 5.20
C LYS A 391 17.62 22.06 4.93
N GLY A 392 16.66 21.88 4.03
CA GLY A 392 15.59 22.85 3.79
C GLY A 392 14.72 23.05 5.03
N ASP A 393 14.21 24.27 5.20
CA ASP A 393 13.22 24.55 6.24
C ASP A 393 11.97 23.71 5.98
N VAL A 394 11.62 22.84 6.93
CA VAL A 394 10.37 22.06 6.87
C VAL A 394 9.19 23.04 6.91
N GLU A 395 8.47 23.17 5.79
CA GLU A 395 7.26 24.00 5.73
C GLU A 395 6.20 23.44 6.69
N THR A 396 5.55 24.34 7.44
CA THR A 396 4.50 23.99 8.40
C THR A 396 3.23 24.78 8.12
N PHE A 397 2.08 24.27 8.57
CA PHE A 397 0.82 24.99 8.45
C PHE A 397 0.89 26.39 9.09
N PRO A 398 0.38 27.44 8.41
CA PRO A 398 0.31 28.77 9.00
C PRO A 398 -0.69 28.77 10.16
N ILE A 399 -0.42 29.56 11.20
CA ILE A 399 -1.33 29.73 12.34
C ILE A 399 -2.66 30.33 11.84
N PRO A 400 -3.79 29.61 11.98
CA PRO A 400 -5.05 30.04 11.38
C PRO A 400 -5.75 31.10 12.26
N LYS A 401 -6.50 31.99 11.61
CA LYS A 401 -7.34 33.02 12.27
C LYS A 401 -8.80 32.56 12.44
N ALA A 402 -9.20 31.53 11.72
CA ALA A 402 -10.51 30.88 11.77
C ALA A 402 -10.31 29.37 11.66
N PHE A 403 -11.35 28.56 11.93
CA PHE A 403 -11.23 27.11 11.81
C PHE A 403 -11.02 26.70 10.34
N VAL A 404 -9.91 26.01 10.07
CA VAL A 404 -9.55 25.49 8.75
C VAL A 404 -9.66 23.97 8.65
N GLY A 405 -9.52 23.25 9.78
CA GLY A 405 -9.71 21.80 9.82
C GLY A 405 -8.60 21.01 9.11
N ASN A 406 -7.34 21.43 9.24
CA ASN A 406 -6.23 20.79 8.51
C ASN A 406 -5.99 19.35 8.97
N GLN A 407 -6.40 18.99 10.19
CA GLN A 407 -6.22 17.63 10.73
C GLN A 407 -7.38 16.69 10.41
N LEU A 408 -8.49 17.21 9.87
CA LEU A 408 -9.70 16.42 9.59
C LEU A 408 -9.49 15.30 8.56
N PRO A 409 -8.74 15.50 7.45
CA PRO A 409 -8.55 14.44 6.44
C PRO A 409 -7.82 13.20 6.96
N PHE A 410 -7.16 13.29 8.11
CA PHE A 410 -6.31 12.23 8.67
C PHE A 410 -6.97 11.45 9.81
N ILE A 411 -8.23 11.76 10.15
CA ILE A 411 -8.94 11.08 11.23
C ILE A 411 -9.21 9.62 10.85
N GLY A 412 -8.74 8.70 11.69
CA GLY A 412 -8.92 7.26 11.49
C GLY A 412 -7.72 6.59 10.84
N PHE A 413 -6.63 7.32 10.62
CA PHE A 413 -5.39 6.78 10.05
C PHE A 413 -4.70 5.83 11.03
N THR A 414 -4.76 6.12 12.33
CA THR A 414 -4.09 5.34 13.38
C THR A 414 -4.56 3.89 13.38
N TYR A 415 -3.60 2.96 13.40
CA TYR A 415 -3.81 1.52 13.34
C TYR A 415 -2.71 0.78 14.10
N PHE A 416 -3.09 -0.21 14.90
CA PHE A 416 -2.16 -1.07 15.63
C PHE A 416 -2.48 -2.54 15.36
N ARG A 417 -1.53 -3.27 14.78
CA ARG A 417 -1.75 -4.68 14.43
C ARG A 417 -1.91 -5.59 15.64
N GLU A 418 -1.27 -5.29 16.77
CA GLU A 418 -1.42 -6.09 18.00
C GLU A 418 -2.88 -6.14 18.49
N ASN A 419 -3.69 -5.13 18.18
CA ASN A 419 -5.12 -5.13 18.52
C ASN A 419 -5.93 -6.16 17.71
N LEU A 420 -5.47 -6.58 16.53
CA LEU A 420 -6.06 -7.70 15.79
C LEU A 420 -5.80 -9.04 16.47
N LEU A 421 -4.61 -9.22 17.05
CA LEU A 421 -4.23 -10.44 17.76
C LEU A 421 -4.95 -10.57 19.11
N LEU A 422 -5.33 -9.44 19.71
CA LEU A 422 -6.13 -9.37 20.94
C LEU A 422 -7.64 -9.45 20.70
N SER A 423 -8.09 -9.36 19.45
CA SER A 423 -9.49 -9.63 19.08
C SER A 423 -9.68 -11.14 18.96
N ASP A 424 -10.62 -11.72 19.74
CA ASP A 424 -10.87 -13.17 19.88
C ASP A 424 -11.11 -13.92 18.55
N SER A 425 -10.05 -14.17 17.80
CA SER A 425 -9.95 -15.08 16.66
C SER A 425 -8.83 -16.06 16.97
N PRO A 426 -9.03 -17.38 16.80
CA PRO A 426 -8.02 -18.36 17.17
C PRO A 426 -6.75 -18.12 16.36
N PRO A 427 -5.56 -18.10 16.99
CA PRO A 427 -4.32 -17.94 16.26
C PRO A 427 -4.17 -19.10 15.26
N CYS A 428 -4.08 -18.78 13.97
CA CYS A 428 -3.48 -19.69 13.00
C CYS A 428 -2.07 -19.99 13.50
N ARG A 429 -1.78 -21.28 13.66
CA ARG A 429 -0.54 -21.80 14.24
C ARG A 429 0.66 -21.23 13.50
N GLU A 430 1.38 -20.30 14.14
CA GLU A 430 2.79 -20.09 13.86
C GLU A 430 3.52 -21.37 14.25
N ASN A 431 4.08 -22.06 13.26
CA ASN A 431 5.05 -23.11 13.49
C ASN A 431 6.39 -22.45 13.86
N ASP A 432 6.50 -22.01 15.11
CA ASP A 432 7.80 -21.86 15.75
C ASP A 432 8.38 -23.25 16.01
N ALA A 433 9.06 -23.79 14.99
CA ALA A 433 10.01 -24.86 15.19
C ALA A 433 11.39 -24.26 15.45
N ILE A 434 11.58 -23.78 16.68
CA ILE A 434 12.89 -23.82 17.32
C ILE A 434 13.04 -25.24 17.85
N GLN A 435 14.01 -26.01 17.35
CA GLN A 435 14.78 -26.93 18.19
C GLN A 435 16.08 -27.40 17.53
N THR A 436 17.16 -27.11 18.27
CA THR A 436 18.49 -27.77 18.36
C THR A 436 19.45 -27.73 17.19
#